data_AF-A0A7J4AWQ1-F1
#
_entry.id   AF-A0A7J4AWQ1-F1
#
_cell.length_a   1.000
_cell.length_b   1.000
_cell.length_c   1.000
_cell.angle_alpha   90.00
_cell.angle_beta   90.00
_cell.angle_gamma   90.00
#
_symmetry.space_group_name_H-M   'P 1'
#
loop_
_entity.id
_entity.type
_entity.pdbx_description
1 polymer ?
#
loop_
_entity_poly.entity_id
_entity_poly.type
_entity_poly.pdbx_seq_one_letter_code
_entity_poly.pdbx_strand_id
1 'polypeptide(L)' 'MRKDLTLKQRREIKAKMAEALKENIKGLSTDFQKILIDDLVTAFQNRINVLMRVQAKRGS' A
#
# COMPACT_ATOMS: atom_id res chain seq x y z
N MET A 1 -17.19 4.13 6.91
CA MET A 1 -16.54 5.08 5.99
C MET A 1 -15.26 4.45 5.44
N ARG A 2 -15.11 4.34 4.12
CA ARG A 2 -13.86 3.90 3.48
C ARG A 2 -12.87 5.06 3.59
N LYS A 3 -11.71 4.87 4.21
CA LYS A 3 -10.71 5.92 4.37
C LYS A 3 -9.62 5.71 3.34
N ASP A 4 -9.90 6.05 2.08
CA ASP A 4 -8.92 5.90 1.02
C ASP A 4 -7.76 6.89 1.20
N LEU A 5 -6.55 6.48 0.80
CA LEU A 5 -5.39 7.38 0.81
C LEU A 5 -5.64 8.55 -0.14
N THR A 6 -5.25 9.74 0.29
CA THR A 6 -5.11 10.85 -0.65
C THR A 6 -4.04 10.52 -1.70
N LEU A 7 -4.11 11.16 -2.87
CA LEU A 7 -3.09 11.01 -3.91
C LEU A 7 -1.68 11.33 -3.40
N LYS A 8 -1.55 12.31 -2.49
CA LYS A 8 -0.28 12.66 -1.85
C LYS A 8 0.24 11.51 -0.99
N GLN A 9 -0.57 10.99 -0.06
CA GLN A 9 -0.18 9.88 0.79
C GLN A 9 0.14 8.62 -0.01
N ARG A 10 -0.63 8.33 -1.06
CA ARG A 10 -0.36 7.17 -1.94
C ARG A 10 1.02 7.29 -2.58
N ARG A 11 1.39 8.47 -3.11
CA ARG A 11 2.72 8.71 -3.69
C ARG A 11 3.84 8.55 -2.67
N GLU A 12 3.66 9.09 -1.47
CA GLU A 12 4.65 8.98 -0.39
C GLU A 12 4.87 7.52 0.06
N ILE A 13 3.79 6.75 0.24
CA ILE A 13 3.87 5.34 0.60
C ILE A 13 4.51 4.53 -0.53
N LYS A 14 4.14 4.81 -1.79
CA LYS A 14 4.74 4.18 -2.97
C LYS A 14 6.26 4.36 -2.97
N ALA A 15 6.74 5.59 -2.75
CA ALA A 15 8.17 5.90 -2.70
C ALA A 15 8.88 5.17 -1.55
N LYS A 16 8.27 5.17 -0.35
CA LYS A 16 8.83 4.47 0.82
C LYS A 16 8.90 2.96 0.63
N MET A 17 7.87 2.35 0.04
CA MET A 17 7.87 0.90 -0.27
C MET A 17 8.91 0.55 -1.33
N ALA A 18 9.02 1.36 -2.38
CA ALA A 18 10.02 1.14 -3.43
C ALA A 18 11.45 1.20 -2.87
N GLU A 19 11.73 2.17 -2.01
CA GLU A 19 13.05 2.29 -1.36
C GLU A 19 13.32 1.12 -0.41
N ALA A 20 12.37 0.78 0.46
CA ALA A 20 12.53 -0.30 1.43
C ALA A 20 12.73 -1.68 0.79
N LEU A 21 12.15 -1.91 -0.39
CA LEU A 21 12.19 -3.20 -1.10
C LEU A 21 13.19 -3.22 -2.25
N LYS A 22 13.93 -2.13 -2.48
CA LYS A 22 14.79 -1.92 -3.65
C LYS A 22 15.72 -3.10 -3.93
N GLU A 23 16.42 -3.58 -2.89
CA GLU A 23 17.34 -4.72 -3.04
C GLU A 23 16.64 -6.06 -3.23
N ASN A 24 15.44 -6.23 -2.66
CA ASN A 24 14.64 -7.45 -2.81
C ASN A 24 14.07 -7.58 -4.23
N ILE A 25 13.77 -6.45 -4.88
CA ILE A 25 13.09 -6.42 -6.18
C ILE A 25 14.02 -6.08 -7.35
N LYS A 26 15.33 -5.91 -7.11
CA LYS A 26 16.30 -5.48 -8.14
C LYS A 26 16.40 -6.42 -9.34
N GLY A 27 16.05 -7.70 -9.17
CA GLY A 27 16.02 -8.68 -10.27
C GLY A 27 14.82 -8.55 -11.20
N LEU A 28 13.80 -7.78 -10.82
CA LEU A 28 12.64 -7.50 -11.66
C LEU A 28 12.95 -6.38 -12.65
N SER A 29 12.32 -6.44 -13.84
CA SER A 29 12.32 -5.30 -14.76
C SER A 29 11.67 -4.08 -14.11
N THR A 30 12.01 -2.88 -14.58
CA THR A 30 11.43 -1.63 -14.09
C THR A 30 9.90 -1.64 -14.11
N ASP A 31 9.29 -2.25 -15.12
CA ASP A 31 7.83 -2.33 -15.21
C ASP A 31 7.23 -3.29 -14.19
N PHE A 32 7.86 -4.45 -13.97
CA PHE A 32 7.43 -5.35 -12.90
C PHE A 32 7.65 -4.78 -11.50
N GLN A 33 8.73 -4.01 -11.27
CA GLN A 33 8.90 -3.27 -10.02
C GLN A 33 7.76 -2.26 -9.80
N LYS A 34 7.39 -1.49 -10.84
CA LYS A 34 6.28 -0.53 -10.75
C LYS A 34 4.95 -1.21 -10.44
N ILE A 35 4.65 -2.32 -11.13
CA ILE A 35 3.42 -3.11 -10.92
C ILE A 35 3.37 -3.62 -9.48
N LEU A 36 4.43 -4.31 -9.04
CA LEU A 36 4.52 -4.87 -7.71
C LEU A 36 4.31 -3.81 -6.62
N ILE A 37 4.99 -2.67 -6.74
CA ILE A 37 4.86 -1.60 -5.74
C ILE A 37 3.44 -1.01 -5.74
N ASP A 38 2.80 -0.83 -6.89
CA ASP A 38 1.41 -0.33 -6.95
C ASP A 38 0.41 -1.32 -6.33
N ASP A 39 0.61 -2.61 -6.56
CA ASP A 39 -0.20 -3.68 -5.98
C ASP A 39 -0.04 -3.75 -4.46
N LEU A 40 1.19 -3.63 -3.96
CA LEU A 40 1.49 -3.60 -2.52
C LEU A 40 0.83 -2.40 -1.83
N VAL A 41 0.90 -1.21 -2.41
CA VAL A 41 0.22 -0.01 -1.88
C VAL A 41 -1.30 -0.23 -1.82
N THR A 42 -1.87 -0.87 -2.84
CA THR A 42 -3.31 -1.17 -2.91
C THR A 42 -3.72 -2.20 -1.86
N ALA A 43 -2.96 -3.29 -1.73
CA ALA A 43 -3.18 -4.31 -0.70
C ALA A 43 -3.05 -3.74 0.71
N PHE A 44 -2.05 -2.89 0.95
CA PHE A 44 -1.85 -2.19 2.21
C PHE A 44 -3.06 -1.33 2.58
N GLN A 45 -3.55 -0.53 1.65
CA GLN A 45 -4.74 0.29 1.84
C GLN A 45 -6.00 -0.56 2.11
N ASN A 46 -6.17 -1.66 1.38
CA ASN A 46 -7.28 -2.58 1.60
C ASN A 46 -7.23 -3.19 3.01
N ARG A 47 -6.05 -3.53 3.52
CA ARG A 47 -5.87 -4.08 4.86
C ARG A 47 -6.21 -3.08 5.95
N ILE A 48 -5.78 -1.82 5.82
CA ILE A 48 -6.17 -0.73 6.73
C ILE A 48 -7.70 -0.60 6.75
N ASN A 49 -8.34 -0.53 5.58
CA ASN A 49 -9.78 -0.40 5.46
C ASN A 49 -10.54 -1.58 6.09
N VAL A 50 -10.05 -2.81 5.98
CA VAL A 50 -10.64 -3.98 6.65
C VAL A 50 -10.49 -3.89 8.16
N LEU A 51 -9.29 -3.64 8.66
CA LEU A 51 -9.02 -3.62 10.11
C LEU A 51 -9.78 -2.49 10.81
N MET A 52 -9.84 -1.30 10.21
CA MET A 52 -10.63 -0.17 10.75
C MET A 52 -12.13 -0.50 10.82
N ARG A 53 -12.67 -1.23 9.82
CA ARG A 53 -14.07 -1.68 9.84
C ARG A 53 -14.32 -2.71 10.93
N VAL A 54 -13.40 -3.66 11.12
CA VAL A 54 -13.50 -4.66 12.20
C VAL A 54 -13.46 -3.98 13.57
N GLN A 55 -12.54 -3.02 13.77
CA GLN A 55 -12.43 -2.28 15.03
C GLN A 55 -13.72 -1.49 15.34
N ALA A 56 -14.27 -0.79 14.36
CA ALA A 56 -15.50 0.00 14.54
C ALA A 56 -16.70 -0.87 14.96
N LYS A 57 -16.79 -2.11 14.46
CA LYS A 57 -17.84 -3.07 14.83
C LYS A 57 -17.66 -3.71 16.21
N ARG A 58 -16.45 -3.68 16.77
CA ARG A 58 -16.16 -4.23 18.11
C ARG A 58 -16.35 -3.21 19.23
N GLY A 59 -16.35 -1.92 18.90
CA GLY A 59 -16.56 -0.82 19.84
C GLY A 59 -18.01 -0.28 19.86
N SER A 60 -18.94 -0.98 19.21
CA SER A 60 -20.37 -0.69 19.16
C SER A 60 -21.17 -1.75 19.92
#